data_AF-A0A838XV84-F1
#
_entry.id   AF-A0A838XV84-F1
#
_cell.length_a   1.000
_cell.length_b   1.000
_cell.length_c   1.000
_cell.angle_alpha   90.00
_cell.angle_beta   90.00
_cell.angle_gamma   90.00
#
_symmetry.space_group_name_H-M   'P 1'
#
loop_
_entity.id
_entity.type
_entity.pdbx_description
1 polymer ?
#
loop_
_entity_poly.entity_id
_entity_poly.type
_entity_poly.pdbx_seq_one_letter_code
_entity_poly.pdbx_strand_id
1 'polypeptide(L)'
;MRKVHMSDMIGEPRTLRKSDFAKVANVSPGRVSQMIRAGLPVEPDGRIDVARGRLWIQSNIDPKRSAAQSDQGDLPLAARTDAATERARLVKEQADHAALKNALLRQDLLPAADVEREWTDMLRRVRSRLLAVPSRLRQVLPHLTAHDVGAIDTELRHALEDLANAE
;
A
#
# COMPACT_ATOMS: atom_id res chain seq x y z
N MET A 1 -49.34 -8.13 41.05
CA MET A 1 -48.28 -8.16 42.08
C MET A 1 -47.33 -9.31 41.79
N ARG A 2 -46.14 -9.04 41.24
CA ARG A 2 -44.91 -9.86 41.36
C ARG A 2 -43.74 -8.98 40.90
N LYS A 3 -43.16 -8.25 41.85
CA LYS A 3 -41.83 -7.66 41.70
C LYS A 3 -40.84 -8.81 41.70
N VAL A 4 -40.21 -9.11 40.56
CA VAL A 4 -39.04 -9.99 40.55
C VAL A 4 -37.84 -9.08 40.71
N HIS A 5 -37.16 -9.27 41.84
CA HIS A 5 -36.02 -8.50 42.31
C HIS A 5 -34.86 -8.57 41.33
N MET A 6 -34.33 -7.39 41.01
CA MET A 6 -32.94 -7.21 40.60
C MET A 6 -32.04 -7.49 41.81
N SER A 7 -31.58 -8.72 41.99
CA SER A 7 -30.23 -9.05 42.47
C SER A 7 -30.09 -10.58 42.54
N ASP A 8 -28.87 -11.06 42.28
CA ASP A 8 -28.33 -12.37 42.68
C ASP A 8 -28.49 -13.53 41.69
N MET A 9 -27.65 -13.50 40.66
CA MET A 9 -26.90 -14.69 40.25
C MET A 9 -25.48 -14.56 40.82
N ILE A 10 -25.21 -15.35 41.85
CA ILE A 10 -23.97 -15.37 42.64
C ILE A 10 -22.82 -15.86 41.74
N GLY A 11 -21.89 -14.97 41.38
CA GLY A 11 -20.60 -15.34 40.79
C GLY A 11 -20.03 -14.43 39.69
N GLU A 12 -20.82 -13.61 39.00
CA GLU A 12 -20.30 -12.71 37.96
C GLU A 12 -19.92 -11.32 38.54
N PRO A 13 -18.71 -10.80 38.27
CA PRO A 13 -18.34 -9.44 38.68
C PRO A 13 -19.26 -8.41 38.03
N ARG A 14 -19.84 -7.54 38.86
CA ARG A 14 -20.85 -6.54 38.47
C ARG A 14 -20.39 -5.62 37.32
N THR A 15 -19.10 -5.30 37.29
CA THR A 15 -18.47 -4.51 36.23
C THR A 15 -17.20 -5.18 35.74
N LEU A 16 -17.05 -5.27 34.42
CA LEU A 16 -15.94 -5.93 33.75
C LEU A 16 -15.14 -4.96 32.89
N ARG A 17 -13.83 -5.19 32.78
CA ARG A 17 -13.03 -4.53 31.74
C ARG A 17 -13.47 -5.05 30.37
N LYS A 18 -13.26 -4.25 29.33
CA LYS A 18 -13.62 -4.56 27.93
C LYS A 18 -13.26 -5.99 27.49
N SER A 19 -12.05 -6.44 27.81
CA SER A 19 -11.55 -7.79 27.45
C SER A 19 -12.33 -8.93 28.12
N ASP A 20 -12.79 -8.72 29.35
CA ASP A 20 -13.50 -9.74 30.11
C ASP A 20 -15.00 -9.72 29.80
N PHE A 21 -15.57 -8.53 29.57
CA PHE A 21 -16.92 -8.41 29.02
C PHE A 21 -17.02 -9.08 27.64
N ALA A 22 -16.01 -8.95 26.79
CA ALA A 22 -15.97 -9.63 25.49
C ALA A 22 -16.11 -11.16 25.61
N LYS A 23 -15.42 -11.78 26.57
CA LYS A 23 -15.52 -13.22 26.86
C LYS A 23 -16.92 -13.60 27.32
N VAL A 24 -17.48 -12.85 28.26
CA VAL A 24 -18.81 -13.11 28.86
C VAL A 24 -19.95 -12.88 27.87
N ALA A 25 -19.77 -11.96 26.92
CA ALA A 25 -20.72 -11.69 25.83
C ALA A 25 -20.47 -12.54 24.57
N ASN A 26 -19.45 -13.41 24.59
CA ASN A 26 -19.03 -14.27 23.47
C ASN A 26 -18.81 -13.49 22.14
N VAL A 27 -18.10 -12.37 22.22
CA VAL A 27 -17.74 -11.53 21.06
C VAL A 27 -16.27 -11.14 21.09
N SER A 28 -15.71 -10.71 19.95
CA SER A 28 -14.32 -10.25 19.90
C SER A 28 -14.13 -8.92 20.65
N PRO A 29 -12.95 -8.64 21.22
CA PRO A 29 -12.67 -7.34 21.86
C PRO A 29 -12.85 -6.14 20.93
N GLY A 30 -12.56 -6.32 19.64
CA GLY A 30 -12.81 -5.29 18.61
C GLY A 30 -14.29 -5.02 18.41
N ARG A 31 -15.14 -6.06 18.47
CA ARG A 31 -16.60 -5.91 18.41
C ARG A 31 -17.14 -5.12 19.59
N VAL A 32 -16.63 -5.34 20.80
CA VAL A 32 -16.99 -4.54 21.98
C VAL A 32 -16.58 -3.07 21.78
N SER A 33 -15.40 -2.80 21.24
CA SER A 33 -14.99 -1.41 20.90
C SER A 33 -15.92 -0.74 19.89
N GLN A 34 -16.42 -1.48 18.90
CA GLN A 34 -17.45 -0.97 17.98
C GLN A 34 -18.77 -0.69 18.69
N MET A 35 -19.20 -1.58 19.59
CA MET A 35 -20.43 -1.41 20.39
C MET A 35 -20.36 -0.17 21.29
N ILE A 36 -19.21 0.08 21.94
CA ILE A 36 -18.97 1.31 22.72
C ILE A 36 -19.14 2.55 21.85
N ARG A 37 -18.55 2.57 20.65
CA ARG A 37 -18.74 3.68 19.69
C ARG A 37 -20.20 3.81 19.25
N ALA A 38 -20.94 2.71 19.18
CA ALA A 38 -22.36 2.69 18.84
C ALA A 38 -23.28 3.04 20.01
N GLY A 39 -22.76 3.26 21.22
CA GLY A 39 -23.53 3.70 22.39
C GLY A 39 -23.71 2.67 23.49
N LEU A 40 -22.94 1.58 23.53
CA LEU A 40 -22.90 0.67 24.67
C LEU A 40 -22.50 1.44 25.94
N PRO A 41 -23.30 1.39 27.03
CA PRO A 41 -23.00 2.11 28.26
C PRO A 41 -21.68 1.65 28.90
N VAL A 42 -20.81 2.60 29.21
CA VAL A 42 -19.53 2.39 29.90
C VAL A 42 -19.47 3.31 31.11
N GLU A 43 -18.94 2.79 32.22
CA GLU A 43 -18.70 3.56 33.44
C GLU A 43 -17.58 4.58 33.26
N PRO A 44 -17.49 5.61 34.13
CA PRO A 44 -16.40 6.60 34.08
C PRO A 44 -14.99 6.00 34.19
N ASP A 45 -14.87 4.83 34.82
CA ASP A 45 -13.60 4.09 34.97
C ASP A 45 -13.28 3.17 33.76
N GLY A 46 -14.11 3.21 32.71
CA GLY A 46 -13.95 2.40 31.50
C GLY A 46 -14.44 0.96 31.62
N ARG A 47 -15.10 0.58 32.73
CA ARG A 47 -15.71 -0.75 32.89
C ARG A 47 -17.12 -0.81 32.35
N ILE A 48 -17.56 -2.01 31.99
CA ILE A 48 -18.89 -2.29 31.45
C ILE A 48 -19.65 -3.08 32.50
N ASP A 49 -20.79 -2.54 32.92
CA ASP A 49 -21.76 -3.28 33.72
C ASP A 49 -22.35 -4.40 32.88
N VAL A 50 -22.22 -5.64 33.37
CA VAL A 50 -22.57 -6.84 32.58
C VAL A 50 -24.06 -6.87 32.23
N ALA A 51 -24.91 -6.46 33.17
CA ALA A 51 -26.36 -6.47 32.97
C ALA A 51 -26.80 -5.39 31.98
N ARG A 52 -26.31 -4.16 32.15
CA ARG A 52 -26.60 -3.06 31.19
C ARG A 52 -26.03 -3.34 29.81
N GLY A 53 -24.83 -3.93 29.75
CA GLY A 53 -24.21 -4.31 28.49
C GLY A 53 -25.02 -5.37 27.74
N ARG A 54 -25.47 -6.44 28.43
CA ARG A 54 -26.31 -7.49 27.83
C ARG A 54 -27.67 -6.96 27.35
N LEU A 55 -28.32 -6.10 28.15
CA LEU A 55 -29.58 -5.47 27.76
C LEU A 55 -29.42 -4.61 26.51
N TRP A 56 -28.38 -3.77 26.46
CA TRP A 56 -28.11 -2.94 25.30
C TRP A 56 -27.86 -3.79 24.05
N ILE A 57 -27.09 -4.89 24.15
CA ILE A 57 -26.86 -5.81 23.03
C ILE A 57 -28.18 -6.38 22.50
N GLN A 58 -29.07 -6.86 23.39
CA GLN A 58 -30.36 -7.41 22.97
C GLN A 58 -31.24 -6.38 22.26
N SER A 59 -31.20 -5.12 22.70
CA SER A 59 -32.03 -4.06 22.12
C SER A 59 -31.45 -3.43 20.86
N ASN A 60 -30.13 -3.47 20.65
CA ASN A 60 -29.46 -2.70 19.61
C ASN A 60 -28.75 -3.56 18.55
N ILE A 61 -28.56 -4.85 18.81
CA ILE A 61 -27.86 -5.77 17.90
C ILE A 61 -28.82 -6.85 17.43
N ASP A 62 -29.11 -6.85 16.14
CA ASP A 62 -29.84 -7.94 15.49
C ASP A 62 -28.92 -9.17 15.33
N PRO A 63 -29.21 -10.30 16.01
CA PRO A 63 -28.42 -11.52 15.89
C PRO A 63 -28.39 -12.07 14.45
N LYS A 64 -29.47 -11.87 13.67
CA LYS A 64 -29.60 -12.38 12.31
C LYS A 64 -28.69 -11.65 11.33
N ARG A 65 -28.42 -10.37 11.58
CA ARG A 65 -27.50 -9.57 10.76
C ARG A 65 -26.05 -10.01 10.91
N SER A 66 -25.68 -10.53 12.09
CA SER A 66 -24.37 -11.13 12.33
C SER A 66 -24.27 -12.54 11.71
N ALA A 67 -25.36 -13.30 11.72
CA ALA A 67 -25.44 -14.61 11.06
C ALA A 67 -25.33 -14.51 9.52
N ALA A 68 -25.89 -13.46 8.92
CA ALA A 68 -25.76 -13.19 7.48
C ALA A 68 -24.31 -12.93 7.02
N GLN A 69 -23.41 -12.50 7.93
CA GLN A 69 -21.98 -12.39 7.64
C GLN A 69 -21.25 -13.73 7.73
N SER A 70 -21.73 -14.68 8.55
CA SER A 70 -21.20 -16.06 8.62
C SER A 70 -21.78 -17.00 7.57
N ASP A 71 -22.90 -16.65 6.95
CA ASP A 71 -23.62 -17.44 5.95
C ASP A 71 -22.87 -17.62 4.63
N GLN A 72 -21.68 -17.03 4.52
CA GLN A 72 -20.73 -17.38 3.47
C GLN A 72 -20.33 -18.87 3.50
N GLY A 73 -20.61 -19.57 4.61
CA GLY A 73 -20.52 -21.02 4.72
C GLY A 73 -21.64 -21.80 4.02
N ASP A 74 -22.81 -21.21 3.77
CA ASP A 74 -24.02 -21.90 3.25
C ASP A 74 -24.21 -21.75 1.73
N LEU A 75 -23.22 -21.13 1.05
CA LEU A 75 -23.15 -21.10 -0.40
C LEU A 75 -22.97 -22.53 -0.96
N PRO A 76 -23.59 -22.87 -2.11
CA PRO A 76 -23.33 -24.13 -2.80
C PRO A 76 -21.83 -24.38 -2.96
N LEU A 77 -21.39 -25.64 -2.84
CA LEU A 77 -19.96 -26.00 -2.86
C LEU A 77 -19.22 -25.38 -4.05
N ALA A 78 -19.84 -25.37 -5.23
CA ALA A 78 -19.33 -24.73 -6.45
C ALA A 78 -19.11 -23.21 -6.29
N ALA A 79 -20.08 -22.50 -5.72
CA ALA A 79 -19.96 -21.05 -5.48
C ALA A 79 -18.86 -20.73 -4.45
N ARG A 80 -18.60 -21.62 -3.46
CA ARG A 80 -17.49 -21.47 -2.52
C ARG A 80 -16.13 -21.70 -3.18
N THR A 81 -16.01 -22.71 -4.05
CA THR A 81 -14.77 -22.98 -4.79
C THR A 81 -14.45 -21.85 -5.77
N ASP A 82 -15.46 -21.28 -6.42
CA ASP A 82 -15.29 -20.13 -7.32
C ASP A 82 -14.84 -18.90 -6.53
N ALA A 83 -15.49 -18.60 -5.41
CA ALA A 83 -15.10 -17.49 -4.53
C ALA A 83 -13.69 -17.67 -3.93
N ALA A 84 -13.28 -18.90 -3.62
CA ALA A 84 -11.92 -19.19 -3.15
C ALA A 84 -10.89 -19.02 -4.28
N THR A 85 -11.24 -19.42 -5.50
CA THR A 85 -10.38 -19.32 -6.68
C THR A 85 -10.16 -17.87 -7.09
N GLU A 86 -11.23 -17.07 -7.16
CA GLU A 86 -11.13 -15.63 -7.44
C GLU A 86 -10.36 -14.89 -6.35
N ARG A 87 -10.53 -15.26 -5.07
CA ARG A 87 -9.69 -14.72 -3.99
C ARG A 87 -8.23 -15.10 -4.14
N ALA A 88 -7.92 -16.35 -4.48
CA ALA A 88 -6.54 -16.79 -4.70
C ALA A 88 -5.89 -16.02 -5.86
N ARG A 89 -6.64 -15.78 -6.94
CA ARG A 89 -6.20 -14.95 -8.06
C ARG A 89 -5.91 -13.51 -7.63
N LEU A 90 -6.83 -12.88 -6.89
CA LEU A 90 -6.65 -11.52 -6.39
C LEU A 90 -5.42 -11.41 -5.46
N VAL A 91 -5.25 -12.36 -4.54
CA VAL A 91 -4.08 -12.38 -3.62
C VAL A 91 -2.78 -12.55 -4.40
N LYS A 92 -2.76 -13.38 -5.44
CA LYS A 92 -1.61 -13.52 -6.32
C LYS A 92 -1.27 -12.20 -7.01
N GLU A 93 -2.24 -11.55 -7.65
CA GLU A 93 -2.04 -10.26 -8.32
C GLU A 93 -1.56 -9.17 -7.34
N GLN A 94 -2.07 -9.17 -6.10
CA GLN A 94 -1.60 -8.27 -5.05
C GLN A 94 -0.16 -8.56 -4.63
N ALA A 95 0.22 -9.84 -4.53
CA ALA A 95 1.59 -10.24 -4.22
C ALA A 95 2.56 -9.85 -5.34
N ASP A 96 2.19 -10.05 -6.59
CA ASP A 96 2.99 -9.67 -7.76
C ASP A 96 3.17 -8.15 -7.83
N HIS A 97 2.10 -7.39 -7.59
CA HIS A 97 2.17 -5.93 -7.50
C HIS A 97 3.08 -5.46 -6.35
N ALA A 98 2.99 -6.10 -5.18
CA ALA A 98 3.86 -5.79 -4.04
C ALA A 98 5.33 -6.12 -4.35
N ALA A 99 5.59 -7.23 -5.06
CA ALA A 99 6.93 -7.63 -5.49
C ALA A 99 7.55 -6.59 -6.44
N LEU A 100 6.80 -6.15 -7.45
CA LEU A 100 7.24 -5.09 -8.38
C LEU A 100 7.54 -3.78 -7.66
N LYS A 101 6.67 -3.37 -6.73
CA LYS A 101 6.91 -2.17 -5.91
C LYS A 101 8.16 -2.30 -5.05
N ASN A 102 8.38 -3.46 -4.43
CA ASN A 102 9.58 -3.71 -3.63
C ASN A 102 10.86 -3.71 -4.49
N ALA A 103 10.81 -4.27 -5.70
CA ALA A 103 11.93 -4.26 -6.63
C ALA A 103 12.28 -2.83 -7.08
N LEU A 104 11.29 -1.99 -7.37
CA LEU A 104 11.51 -0.55 -7.65
C LEU A 104 12.14 0.17 -6.44
N LEU A 105 11.63 -0.07 -5.22
CA LEU A 105 12.16 0.57 -4.00
C LEU A 105 13.60 0.15 -3.69
N ARG A 106 13.98 -1.08 -4.04
CA ARG A 106 15.35 -1.59 -3.95
C ARG A 106 16.25 -1.16 -5.10
N GLN A 107 15.67 -0.51 -6.12
CA GLN A 107 16.36 -0.11 -7.35
C GLN A 107 16.81 -1.30 -8.21
N ASP A 108 16.20 -2.48 -8.02
CA ASP A 108 16.43 -3.66 -8.85
C ASP A 108 15.77 -3.50 -10.24
N LEU A 109 14.72 -2.68 -10.32
CA LEU A 109 14.04 -2.28 -11.55
C LEU A 109 14.08 -0.77 -11.69
N LEU A 110 14.30 -0.29 -12.91
CA LEU A 110 14.23 1.11 -13.27
C LEU A 110 13.20 1.30 -14.39
N PRO A 111 12.39 2.38 -14.37
CA PRO A 111 11.50 2.68 -15.47
C PRO A 111 12.31 2.95 -16.75
N ALA A 112 12.06 2.15 -17.80
CA ALA A 112 12.81 2.25 -19.06
C ALA A 112 12.75 3.66 -19.67
N ALA A 113 11.59 4.32 -19.59
CA ALA A 113 11.41 5.69 -20.10
C ALA A 113 12.26 6.73 -19.34
N ASP A 114 12.50 6.51 -18.04
CA ASP A 114 13.39 7.38 -17.26
C ASP A 114 14.84 7.16 -17.68
N VAL A 115 15.27 5.91 -17.78
CA VAL A 115 16.61 5.55 -18.24
C VAL A 115 16.87 6.14 -19.63
N GLU A 116 15.97 5.90 -20.58
CA GLU A 116 16.08 6.42 -21.95
C GLU A 116 16.21 7.95 -21.99
N ARG A 117 15.36 8.66 -21.23
CA ARG A 117 15.42 10.12 -21.17
C ARG A 117 16.74 10.62 -20.61
N GLU A 118 17.18 10.09 -19.45
CA GLU A 118 18.42 10.54 -18.81
C GLU A 118 19.65 10.26 -19.70
N TRP A 119 19.70 9.08 -20.32
CA TRP A 119 20.78 8.73 -21.26
C TRP A 119 20.74 9.61 -22.52
N THR A 120 19.56 9.83 -23.09
CA THR A 120 19.39 10.72 -24.24
C THR A 120 19.88 12.13 -23.93
N ASP A 121 19.51 12.68 -22.77
CA ASP A 121 19.92 14.01 -22.36
C ASP A 121 21.43 14.09 -22.07
N MET A 122 22.00 13.05 -21.44
CA MET A 122 23.43 12.96 -21.22
C MET A 122 24.21 12.94 -22.55
N LEU A 123 23.81 12.09 -23.50
CA LEU A 123 24.46 11.97 -24.80
C LEU A 123 24.30 13.25 -25.64
N ARG A 124 23.13 13.91 -25.59
CA ARG A 124 22.94 15.23 -26.21
C ARG A 124 23.91 16.27 -25.67
N ARG A 125 24.13 16.30 -24.35
CA ARG A 125 25.09 17.23 -23.72
C ARG A 125 26.52 16.90 -24.11
N VAL A 126 26.89 15.62 -24.17
CA VAL A 126 28.22 15.18 -24.64
C VAL A 126 28.46 15.66 -26.07
N ARG A 127 27.53 15.37 -27.00
CA ARG A 127 27.61 15.82 -28.39
C ARG A 127 27.77 17.33 -28.50
N SER A 128 26.95 18.10 -27.78
CA SER A 128 27.05 19.57 -27.77
C SER A 128 28.41 20.07 -27.28
N ARG A 129 28.96 19.45 -26.22
CA ARG A 129 30.27 19.83 -25.68
C ARG A 129 31.43 19.49 -26.61
N LEU A 130 31.36 18.37 -27.31
CA LEU A 130 32.33 17.95 -28.33
C LEU A 130 32.31 18.90 -29.53
N LEU A 131 31.14 19.19 -30.09
CA LEU A 131 31.01 20.13 -31.21
C LEU A 131 31.43 21.57 -30.86
N ALA A 132 31.48 21.93 -29.57
CA ALA A 132 31.99 23.20 -29.10
C ALA A 132 33.52 23.22 -28.88
N VAL A 133 34.22 22.08 -28.98
CA VAL A 133 35.69 22.00 -28.80
C VAL A 133 36.46 22.89 -29.78
N PRO A 134 36.20 22.88 -31.11
CA PRO A 134 37.01 23.64 -32.07
C PRO A 134 37.03 25.14 -31.77
N SER A 135 35.88 25.71 -31.39
CA SER A 135 35.76 27.12 -30.99
C SER A 135 36.59 27.43 -29.74
N ARG A 136 36.55 26.56 -28.72
CA ARG A 136 37.37 26.73 -27.50
C ARG A 136 38.86 26.61 -27.80
N LEU A 137 39.26 25.69 -28.67
CA LEU A 137 40.67 25.54 -29.06
C LEU A 137 41.18 26.79 -29.77
N ARG A 138 40.38 27.38 -30.66
CA ARG A 138 40.73 28.66 -31.32
C ARG A 138 40.94 29.80 -30.32
N GLN A 139 40.20 29.81 -29.21
CA GLN A 139 40.34 30.84 -28.16
C GLN A 139 41.59 30.65 -27.30
N VAL A 140 41.99 29.41 -27.02
CA VAL A 140 43.08 29.08 -26.07
C VAL A 140 44.43 28.88 -26.79
N LEU A 141 44.41 28.50 -28.07
CA LEU A 141 45.60 28.20 -28.88
C LEU A 141 45.66 29.14 -30.09
N PRO A 142 46.12 30.39 -29.93
CA PRO A 142 46.10 31.41 -30.99
C PRO A 142 47.04 31.10 -32.17
N HIS A 143 47.94 30.12 -32.02
CA HIS A 143 48.83 29.66 -33.08
C HIS A 143 48.18 28.66 -34.04
N LEU A 144 47.01 28.10 -33.70
CA LEU A 144 46.28 27.21 -34.60
C LEU A 144 45.72 28.01 -35.78
N THR A 145 45.91 27.50 -36.98
CA THR A 145 45.33 28.10 -38.19
C THR A 145 43.85 27.73 -38.32
N ALA A 146 43.13 28.45 -39.19
CA ALA A 146 41.74 28.09 -39.51
C ALA A 146 41.63 26.69 -40.12
N HIS A 147 42.65 26.24 -40.86
CA HIS A 147 42.72 24.90 -41.42
C HIS A 147 42.83 23.84 -40.31
N ASP A 148 43.71 24.05 -39.32
CA ASP A 148 43.89 23.09 -38.21
C ASP A 148 42.61 22.93 -37.38
N VAL A 149 41.94 24.04 -37.07
CA VAL A 149 40.66 24.02 -36.35
C VAL A 149 39.57 23.34 -37.18
N GLY A 150 39.56 23.54 -38.50
CA GLY A 150 38.65 22.86 -39.43
C GLY A 150 38.87 21.35 -39.46
N ALA A 151 40.13 20.89 -39.53
CA ALA A 151 40.47 19.47 -39.50
C ALA A 151 40.00 18.80 -38.19
N ILE A 152 40.13 19.48 -37.05
CA ILE A 152 39.64 18.99 -35.75
C ILE A 152 38.10 18.93 -35.74
N ASP A 153 37.39 19.94 -36.26
CA ASP A 153 35.92 19.90 -36.34
C ASP A 153 35.43 18.74 -37.21
N THR A 154 36.05 18.52 -38.37
CA THR A 154 35.72 17.40 -39.26
C THR A 154 35.95 16.06 -38.57
N GLU A 155 37.09 15.85 -37.93
CA GLU A 155 37.39 14.58 -37.24
C GLU A 155 36.43 14.30 -36.09
N LEU A 156 36.08 15.33 -35.30
CA LEU A 156 35.10 15.19 -34.22
C LEU A 156 33.70 14.82 -34.74
N ARG A 157 33.32 15.32 -35.92
CA ARG A 157 32.04 14.96 -36.56
C ARG A 157 32.06 13.54 -37.10
N HIS A 158 33.15 13.13 -37.77
CA HIS A 158 33.31 11.75 -38.22
C HIS A 158 33.22 10.77 -37.05
N ALA A 159 33.93 11.03 -35.94
CA ALA A 159 33.84 10.18 -34.76
C ALA A 159 32.41 10.10 -34.18
N LEU A 160 31.65 11.20 -34.21
CA LEU A 160 30.25 11.21 -33.78
C LEU A 160 29.32 10.47 -34.75
N GLU A 161 29.59 10.53 -36.05
CA GLU A 161 28.86 9.80 -37.08
C GLU A 161 29.12 8.29 -37.00
N ASP A 162 30.37 7.89 -36.81
CA ASP A 162 30.76 6.49 -36.60
C ASP A 162 30.04 5.89 -35.37
N LEU A 163 29.98 6.65 -34.26
CA LEU A 163 29.25 6.24 -33.06
C LEU A 163 27.72 6.16 -33.28
N ALA A 164 27.17 6.97 -34.19
CA ALA A 164 25.75 6.92 -34.52
C ALA A 164 25.40 5.73 -35.42
N ASN A 165 26.37 5.22 -36.17
CA ASN A 165 26.22 4.10 -37.11
C ASN A 165 26.69 2.75 -36.53
N ALA A 166 27.27 2.73 -35.34
CA ALA A 166 27.65 1.51 -34.65
C ALA A 166 26.39 0.75 -34.18
N GLU A 167 26.24 -0.50 -34.63
CA GLU A 167 25.17 -1.43 -34.21
C GLU A 167 25.38 -1.97 -32.77
#